data_AF-A0A9D7T7A8-F1
#
_entry.id   AF-A0A9D7T7A8-F1
#
_cell.length_a   1.000
_cell.length_b   1.000
_cell.length_c   1.000
_cell.angle_alpha   90.00
_cell.angle_beta   90.00
_cell.angle_gamma   90.00
#
_symmetry.space_group_name_H-M   'P 1'
#
loop_
_entity.id
_entity.type
_entity.pdbx_description
1 polymer ?
#
loop_
_entity_poly.entity_id
_entity_poly.type
_entity_poly.pdbx_seq_one_letter_code
_entity_poly.pdbx_strand_id
1 'polypeptide(L)'
;MRKLLNNPWFVTAMALLAVALMWSSLRTSDGNSSISAAGDPAETAVDPNTSEQPLPSGEMPTASSQDALKKLIIPKQSRDPFASRNVQPAATVETVEQPDLLDSVHLTGIWSQNGATLLLLNNRVTQVGDTIGRITIESADPDGVWLTHWKGRDFLTVGKIFVLRTPVRRASTP
;
A
#
# COMPACT_ATOMS: atom_id res chain seq x y z
N MET A 1 -0.74 -29.40 50.05
CA MET A 1 0.08 -28.54 49.15
C MET A 1 0.33 -27.11 49.66
N ARG A 2 -0.33 -26.61 50.72
CA ARG A 2 -0.12 -25.23 51.26
C ARG A 2 1.22 -25.00 51.98
N LYS A 3 2.02 -26.03 52.25
CA LYS A 3 3.29 -25.92 52.99
C LYS A 3 4.46 -25.33 52.18
N LEU A 4 4.38 -25.32 50.85
CA LEU A 4 5.46 -24.79 49.99
C LEU A 4 5.45 -23.26 49.88
N LEU A 5 4.30 -22.61 50.09
CA LEU A 5 4.15 -21.15 49.99
C LEU A 5 4.60 -20.37 51.24
N ASN A 6 4.79 -21.05 52.37
CA ASN A 6 5.29 -20.43 53.60
C ASN A 6 6.83 -20.46 53.72
N ASN A 7 7.53 -21.05 52.73
CA ASN A 7 8.98 -21.04 52.74
C ASN A 7 9.47 -19.76 52.05
N PRO A 8 10.03 -18.78 52.79
CA PRO A 8 10.43 -17.49 52.21
C PRO A 8 11.42 -17.66 51.06
N TRP A 9 12.27 -18.68 51.10
CA TRP A 9 13.21 -18.97 50.03
C TRP A 9 12.56 -19.28 48.68
N PHE A 10 11.40 -19.95 48.68
CA PHE A 10 10.70 -20.30 47.44
C PHE A 10 10.04 -19.07 46.82
N VAL A 11 9.50 -18.18 47.67
CA VAL A 11 8.91 -16.90 47.26
C VAL A 11 9.99 -15.99 46.65
N THR A 12 11.17 -15.91 47.27
CA THR A 12 12.29 -15.11 46.75
C THR A 12 12.80 -15.65 45.42
N ALA A 13 12.90 -16.97 45.26
CA ALA A 13 13.32 -17.60 44.00
C ALA A 13 12.32 -17.31 42.86
N MET A 14 11.01 -17.41 43.13
CA MET A 14 9.96 -17.06 42.17
C MET A 14 9.97 -15.58 41.80
N ALA A 15 10.16 -14.69 42.78
CA ALA A 15 10.24 -13.25 42.54
C ALA A 15 11.45 -12.89 41.66
N LEU A 16 12.63 -13.47 41.93
CA LEU A 16 13.82 -13.28 41.10
C LEU A 16 13.62 -13.79 39.68
N LEU A 17 12.95 -14.95 39.52
CA LEU A 17 12.63 -15.49 38.19
C LEU A 17 11.71 -14.54 37.40
N ALA A 18 10.68 -13.98 38.05
CA ALA A 18 9.76 -13.03 37.41
C ALA A 18 10.48 -11.75 36.97
N VAL A 19 11.38 -11.21 37.80
CA VAL A 19 12.18 -10.02 37.45
C VAL A 19 13.14 -10.32 36.30
N ALA A 20 13.76 -11.51 36.29
CA ALA A 20 14.65 -11.92 35.20
C ALA A 20 13.90 -12.06 33.86
N LEU A 21 12.69 -12.63 33.86
CA LEU A 21 11.84 -12.74 32.66
C LEU A 21 11.33 -11.39 32.18
N MET A 22 10.98 -10.49 33.10
CA MET A 22 10.64 -9.12 32.74
C MET A 22 11.83 -8.44 32.05
N TRP A 23 13.04 -8.58 32.61
CA TRP A 23 14.24 -7.98 32.01
C TRP A 23 14.61 -8.57 30.64
N SER A 24 14.42 -9.87 30.42
CA SER A 24 14.66 -10.49 29.12
C SER A 24 13.65 -10.02 28.07
N SER A 25 12.38 -9.84 28.46
CA SER A 25 11.35 -9.31 27.56
C SER A 25 11.66 -7.91 27.05
N LEU A 26 12.25 -7.04 27.88
CA LEU A 26 12.67 -5.71 27.44
C LEU A 26 13.87 -5.75 26.47
N ARG A 27 14.78 -6.72 26.59
CA ARG A 27 15.94 -6.83 25.67
C ARG A 27 15.60 -7.43 24.31
N THR A 28 14.50 -8.19 24.21
CA THR A 28 14.15 -8.88 22.96
C THR A 28 13.47 -7.94 21.94
N SER A 29 13.23 -6.67 22.30
CA SER A 29 12.66 -5.66 21.39
C SER A 29 13.70 -5.03 20.45
N ASP A 30 15.00 -5.17 20.76
CA ASP A 30 16.09 -4.62 19.94
C ASP A 30 16.76 -5.73 19.13
N GLY A 31 16.16 -6.06 17.99
CA GLY A 31 16.86 -6.60 16.81
C GLY A 31 17.51 -7.97 16.94
N ASN A 32 16.76 -9.04 16.58
CA ASN A 32 17.33 -10.12 15.76
C ASN A 32 16.22 -11.00 15.17
N SER A 33 15.58 -10.55 14.07
CA SER A 33 14.83 -11.46 13.21
C SER A 33 15.78 -12.05 12.17
N SER A 34 16.64 -12.98 12.59
CA SER A 34 17.33 -13.86 11.66
C SER A 34 16.31 -14.83 11.08
N ILE A 35 15.92 -14.59 9.83
CA ILE A 35 15.13 -15.50 9.02
C ILE A 35 15.97 -16.78 8.85
N SER A 36 15.66 -17.83 9.61
CA SER A 36 16.07 -19.19 9.29
C SER A 36 15.16 -19.68 8.16
N ALA A 37 15.59 -19.45 6.92
CA ALA A 37 15.13 -20.20 5.77
C ALA A 37 15.85 -21.54 5.75
N ALA A 38 15.20 -22.59 6.25
CA ALA A 38 15.60 -23.98 6.03
C ALA A 38 14.36 -24.87 6.04
N GLY A 39 13.94 -25.31 4.86
CA GLY A 39 12.81 -26.21 4.69
C GLY A 39 12.27 -26.27 3.26
N ASP A 40 13.16 -26.47 2.29
CA ASP A 40 12.80 -26.99 0.98
C ASP A 40 12.51 -28.50 1.13
N PRO A 41 11.43 -29.01 0.53
CA PRO A 41 11.63 -30.18 -0.32
C PRO A 41 10.94 -30.01 -1.68
N ALA A 42 11.77 -29.80 -2.70
CA ALA A 42 11.97 -30.69 -3.84
C ALA A 42 10.70 -31.24 -4.53
N GLU A 43 10.50 -30.71 -5.75
CA GLU A 43 10.19 -31.44 -6.98
C GLU A 43 9.48 -32.80 -6.88
N THR A 44 8.29 -32.89 -7.47
CA THR A 44 7.85 -34.14 -8.08
C THR A 44 7.19 -33.86 -9.44
N ALA A 45 8.00 -34.10 -10.46
CA ALA A 45 7.70 -34.75 -11.74
C ALA A 45 6.36 -34.44 -12.46
N VAL A 46 6.54 -33.78 -13.59
CA VAL A 46 5.77 -33.96 -14.83
C VAL A 46 5.61 -35.45 -15.15
N ASP A 47 4.41 -35.88 -15.54
CA ASP A 47 4.26 -37.08 -16.37
C ASP A 47 3.30 -36.80 -17.56
N PRO A 48 3.70 -37.13 -18.81
CA PRO A 48 2.91 -36.90 -20.02
C PRO A 48 2.37 -38.21 -20.60
N ASN A 49 1.05 -38.36 -20.81
CA ASN A 49 0.53 -39.11 -21.98
C ASN A 49 -1.01 -39.09 -22.16
N THR A 50 -1.41 -38.58 -23.33
CA THR A 50 -2.22 -39.27 -24.37
C THR A 50 -3.76 -39.37 -24.28
N SER A 51 -4.36 -38.65 -25.27
CA SER A 51 -5.58 -38.90 -26.06
C SER A 51 -6.95 -38.67 -25.38
N GLU A 52 -7.98 -38.06 -26.00
CA GLU A 52 -8.41 -38.09 -27.40
C GLU A 52 -9.07 -36.78 -27.88
N GLN A 53 -8.90 -36.54 -29.17
CA GLN A 53 -9.56 -35.60 -30.06
C GLN A 53 -11.06 -35.93 -30.22
N PRO A 54 -11.95 -34.96 -30.56
CA PRO A 54 -12.42 -34.89 -31.95
C PRO A 54 -12.56 -33.45 -32.50
N LEU A 55 -12.12 -33.27 -33.75
CA LEU A 55 -12.50 -32.14 -34.62
C LEU A 55 -14.00 -32.18 -34.97
N PRO A 56 -14.58 -31.03 -35.34
CA PRO A 56 -15.18 -30.99 -36.66
C PRO A 56 -14.63 -29.84 -37.52
N SER A 57 -14.40 -30.22 -38.77
CA SER A 57 -14.07 -29.43 -39.96
C SER A 57 -15.01 -28.24 -40.17
N GLY A 58 -14.47 -27.13 -40.69
CA GLY A 58 -15.30 -26.08 -41.29
C GLY A 58 -14.56 -24.77 -41.55
N GLU A 59 -14.01 -24.64 -42.75
CA GLU A 59 -13.76 -23.38 -43.49
C GLU A 59 -12.85 -22.32 -42.84
N MET A 60 -11.58 -22.34 -43.28
CA MET A 60 -10.73 -21.14 -43.24
C MET A 60 -11.21 -20.15 -44.31
N PRO A 61 -11.62 -18.91 -43.98
CA PRO A 61 -11.58 -17.84 -44.95
C PRO A 61 -10.09 -17.50 -45.18
N THR A 62 -9.60 -17.82 -46.37
CA THR A 62 -8.36 -17.31 -46.94
C THR A 62 -8.48 -15.79 -47.10
N ALA A 63 -8.34 -15.07 -46.00
CA ALA A 63 -8.14 -13.63 -46.01
C ALA A 63 -6.75 -13.36 -46.62
N SER A 64 -6.76 -13.06 -47.92
CA SER A 64 -5.60 -12.65 -48.68
C SER A 64 -4.86 -11.52 -47.96
N SER A 65 -3.55 -11.69 -47.74
CA SER A 65 -2.65 -10.70 -47.14
C SER A 65 -2.60 -9.36 -47.90
N GLN A 66 -3.21 -9.29 -49.09
CA GLN A 66 -3.39 -8.06 -49.86
C GLN A 66 -4.48 -7.14 -49.29
N ASP A 67 -5.49 -7.67 -48.59
CA ASP A 67 -6.56 -6.84 -47.99
C ASP A 67 -6.14 -6.17 -46.68
N ALA A 68 -5.16 -6.74 -45.97
CA ALA A 68 -4.55 -6.13 -44.79
C ALA A 68 -3.71 -4.88 -45.15
N LEU A 69 -3.06 -4.88 -46.31
CA LEU A 69 -2.22 -3.76 -46.77
C LEU A 69 -3.04 -2.55 -47.25
N LYS A 70 -4.24 -2.77 -47.79
CA LYS A 70 -5.13 -1.66 -48.23
C LYS A 70 -5.68 -0.83 -47.07
N LYS A 71 -5.73 -1.37 -45.84
CA LYS A 71 -6.17 -0.64 -44.64
C LYS A 71 -5.05 0.15 -43.95
N LEU A 72 -3.80 0.01 -44.37
CA LEU A 72 -2.65 0.75 -43.82
C LEU A 72 -2.28 2.00 -44.64
N ILE A 73 -3.27 2.65 -45.26
CA ILE A 73 -3.06 3.98 -45.85
C ILE A 73 -3.01 4.98 -44.70
N ILE A 74 -1.82 5.18 -44.15
CA ILE A 74 -1.51 6.28 -43.25
C ILE A 74 -1.63 7.57 -44.08
N PRO A 75 -2.55 8.49 -43.77
CA PRO A 75 -2.57 9.77 -44.46
C PRO A 75 -1.26 10.50 -44.15
N LYS A 76 -0.40 10.65 -45.16
CA LYS A 76 0.79 11.51 -45.11
C LYS A 76 0.33 12.96 -45.04
N GLN A 77 -0.03 13.43 -43.85
CA GLN A 77 0.03 14.87 -43.56
C GLN A 77 1.51 15.25 -43.49
N SER A 78 2.04 15.71 -44.62
CA SER A 78 3.33 16.40 -44.67
C SER A 78 3.20 17.69 -43.86
N ARG A 79 3.48 17.62 -42.56
CA ARG A 79 3.74 18.80 -41.73
C ARG A 79 5.18 19.22 -42.01
N ASP A 80 5.33 20.36 -42.65
CA ASP A 80 6.63 21.00 -42.83
C ASP A 80 7.21 21.37 -41.44
N PRO A 81 8.38 20.83 -41.05
CA PRO A 81 9.01 21.13 -39.77
C PRO A 81 9.54 22.57 -39.67
N PHE A 82 9.59 23.32 -40.78
CA PHE A 82 10.06 24.71 -40.83
C PHE A 82 8.95 25.74 -41.10
N ALA A 83 7.70 25.29 -41.26
CA ALA A 83 6.57 26.20 -41.39
C ALA A 83 6.47 27.03 -40.10
N SER A 84 6.85 28.30 -40.20
CA SER A 84 6.84 29.27 -39.11
C SER A 84 5.42 29.40 -38.60
N ARG A 85 5.14 28.74 -37.47
CA ARG A 85 3.85 28.81 -36.80
C ARG A 85 3.71 30.24 -36.32
N ASN A 86 2.81 31.01 -36.92
CA ASN A 86 2.49 32.34 -36.44
C ASN A 86 1.87 32.16 -35.05
N VAL A 87 2.67 32.39 -34.00
CA VAL A 87 2.24 32.22 -32.60
C VAL A 87 1.32 33.39 -32.30
N GLN A 88 0.02 33.14 -32.43
CA GLN A 88 -1.00 34.04 -31.93
C GLN A 88 -0.72 34.24 -30.42
N PRO A 89 -0.54 35.49 -29.94
CA PRO A 89 -0.25 35.73 -28.53
C PRO A 89 -1.40 35.11 -27.73
N ALA A 90 -1.03 34.18 -26.85
CA ALA A 90 -1.96 33.44 -26.02
C ALA A 90 -2.90 34.43 -25.32
N ALA A 91 -4.20 34.21 -25.50
CA ALA A 91 -5.23 34.87 -24.71
C ALA A 91 -4.85 34.79 -23.23
N THR A 92 -5.09 35.89 -22.52
CA THR A 92 -5.01 35.99 -21.06
C THR A 92 -5.53 34.71 -20.44
N VAL A 93 -4.63 33.90 -19.90
CA VAL A 93 -4.98 32.67 -19.19
C VAL A 93 -5.76 33.12 -17.97
N GLU A 94 -7.09 33.02 -18.04
CA GLU A 94 -7.93 33.10 -16.86
C GLU A 94 -7.32 32.16 -15.82
N THR A 95 -6.99 32.71 -14.66
CA THR A 95 -6.48 31.94 -13.54
C THR A 95 -7.60 30.99 -13.13
N VAL A 96 -7.58 29.79 -13.68
CA VAL A 96 -8.49 28.71 -13.30
C VAL A 96 -8.26 28.49 -11.81
N GLU A 97 -9.28 28.80 -11.00
CA GLU A 97 -9.22 28.56 -9.57
C GLU A 97 -8.92 27.08 -9.37
N GLN A 98 -7.70 26.80 -8.90
CA GLN A 98 -7.25 25.43 -8.68
C GLN A 98 -8.13 24.83 -7.57
N PRO A 99 -8.76 23.67 -7.80
CA PRO A 99 -9.74 23.13 -6.87
C PRO A 99 -9.09 22.78 -5.53
N ASP A 100 -9.80 23.05 -4.44
CA ASP A 100 -9.37 22.64 -3.10
C ASP A 100 -9.07 21.14 -3.06
N LEU A 101 -7.89 20.79 -2.54
CA LEU A 101 -7.46 19.40 -2.38
C LEU A 101 -8.12 18.83 -1.13
N LEU A 102 -8.95 17.81 -1.34
CA LEU A 102 -9.68 17.10 -0.30
C LEU A 102 -9.05 15.72 -0.10
N ASP A 103 -8.28 15.56 0.97
CA ASP A 103 -7.70 14.29 1.37
C ASP A 103 -8.67 13.61 2.36
N SER A 104 -9.23 12.46 1.98
CA SER A 104 -10.10 11.66 2.85
C SER A 104 -9.40 10.38 3.29
N VAL A 105 -9.50 10.04 4.58
CA VAL A 105 -8.93 8.84 5.18
C VAL A 105 -10.03 8.08 5.91
N HIS A 106 -10.31 6.86 5.47
CA HIS A 106 -11.29 5.96 6.09
C HIS A 106 -10.56 4.75 6.68
N LEU A 107 -10.58 4.64 8.01
CA LEU A 107 -10.01 3.51 8.72
C LEU A 107 -11.05 2.40 8.84
N THR A 108 -10.82 1.31 8.09
CA THR A 108 -11.74 0.18 8.06
C THR A 108 -11.37 -0.88 9.10
N GLY A 109 -10.08 -1.04 9.39
CA GLY A 109 -9.63 -2.04 10.35
C GLY A 109 -8.17 -1.88 10.74
N ILE A 110 -7.84 -2.47 11.88
CA ILE A 110 -6.50 -2.56 12.44
C ILE A 110 -6.24 -4.03 12.71
N TRP A 111 -5.08 -4.52 12.29
CA TRP A 111 -4.64 -5.87 12.56
C TRP A 111 -3.26 -5.84 13.20
N SER A 112 -3.13 -6.43 14.37
CA SER A 112 -1.85 -6.53 15.08
C SER A 112 -1.52 -7.98 15.35
N GLN A 113 -0.33 -8.42 14.91
CA GLN A 113 0.19 -9.76 15.16
C GLN A 113 1.70 -9.70 15.34
N ASN A 114 2.20 -10.36 16.39
CA ASN A 114 3.63 -10.50 16.67
C ASN A 114 4.40 -9.17 16.69
N GLY A 115 3.78 -8.10 17.21
CA GLY A 115 4.39 -6.77 17.28
C GLY A 115 4.36 -5.97 15.98
N ALA A 116 3.88 -6.55 14.88
CA ALA A 116 3.58 -5.83 13.65
C ALA A 116 2.13 -5.33 13.67
N THR A 117 1.90 -4.10 13.23
CA THR A 117 0.56 -3.52 13.09
C THR A 117 0.33 -3.10 11.66
N LEU A 118 -0.68 -3.68 11.03
CA LEU A 118 -1.18 -3.34 9.70
C LEU A 118 -2.49 -2.57 9.82
N LEU A 119 -2.63 -1.56 8.99
CA LEU A 119 -3.78 -0.66 8.94
C LEU A 119 -4.47 -0.81 7.60
N LEU A 120 -5.79 -0.88 7.59
CA LEU A 120 -6.58 -0.86 6.36
C LEU A 120 -7.20 0.53 6.20
N LEU A 121 -6.53 1.40 5.44
CA LEU A 121 -6.93 2.78 5.17
C LEU A 121 -7.34 2.93 3.70
N ASN A 122 -8.55 3.42 3.43
CA ASN A 122 -9.09 3.58 2.06
C ASN A 122 -8.94 2.31 1.19
N ASN A 123 -9.21 1.14 1.79
CA ASN A 123 -9.04 -0.18 1.16
C ASN A 123 -7.59 -0.52 0.75
N ARG A 124 -6.60 0.14 1.34
CA ARG A 124 -5.17 -0.15 1.15
C ARG A 124 -4.54 -0.54 2.48
N VAL A 125 -3.66 -1.53 2.43
CA VAL A 125 -2.86 -1.92 3.59
C VAL A 125 -1.69 -0.95 3.72
N THR A 126 -1.59 -0.30 4.87
CA THR A 126 -0.56 0.69 5.21
C THR A 126 0.02 0.38 6.59
N GLN A 127 1.18 0.95 6.88
CA GLN A 127 1.88 0.81 8.16
C GLN A 127 2.07 2.15 8.86
N VAL A 128 2.44 2.10 10.14
CA VAL A 128 2.84 3.28 10.90
C VAL A 128 4.06 3.92 10.24
N GLY A 129 4.01 5.23 10.00
CA GLY A 129 5.02 5.98 9.24
C GLY A 129 4.64 6.24 7.78
N ASP A 130 3.66 5.53 7.22
CA ASP A 130 3.20 5.79 5.85
C ASP A 130 2.50 7.15 5.75
N THR A 131 2.59 7.75 4.56
CA THR A 131 1.96 9.05 4.27
C THR A 131 0.93 8.89 3.16
N ILE A 132 -0.29 9.37 3.43
CA ILE A 132 -1.43 9.37 2.51
C ILE A 132 -1.73 10.83 2.17
N GLY A 133 -1.30 11.27 0.99
CA GLY A 133 -1.43 12.68 0.59
C GLY A 133 -0.59 13.57 1.52
N ARG A 134 -1.26 14.38 2.34
CA ARG A 134 -0.63 15.30 3.32
C ARG A 134 -0.79 14.84 4.77
N ILE A 135 -1.25 13.62 4.97
CA ILE A 135 -1.51 13.05 6.28
C ILE A 135 -0.51 11.91 6.51
N THR A 136 0.22 11.98 7.62
CA THR A 136 1.17 10.95 8.03
C THR A 136 0.60 10.15 9.19
N ILE A 137 0.78 8.84 9.15
CA ILE A 137 0.37 7.93 10.23
C ILE A 137 1.47 7.94 11.29
N GLU A 138 1.21 8.55 12.45
CA GLU A 138 2.21 8.70 13.51
C GLU A 138 2.30 7.46 14.40
N SER A 139 1.15 6.96 14.87
CA SER A 139 1.08 5.76 15.71
C SER A 139 -0.27 5.06 15.53
N ALA A 140 -0.30 3.77 15.85
CA ALA A 140 -1.51 2.95 15.79
C ALA A 140 -1.75 2.27 17.14
N ASP A 141 -2.96 2.45 17.65
CA ASP A 141 -3.49 1.83 18.86
C ASP A 141 -4.54 0.77 18.45
N PRO A 142 -4.94 -0.16 19.35
CA PRO A 142 -5.99 -1.13 19.04
C PRO A 142 -7.34 -0.50 18.64
N ASP A 143 -7.63 0.69 19.15
CA ASP A 143 -8.91 1.38 18.96
C ASP A 143 -8.91 2.36 17.78
N GLY A 144 -7.73 2.72 17.26
CA GLY A 144 -7.61 3.78 16.27
C GLY A 144 -6.18 4.15 15.92
N VAL A 145 -6.05 5.21 15.13
CA VAL A 145 -4.77 5.64 14.56
C VAL A 145 -4.60 7.14 14.80
N TRP A 146 -3.41 7.54 15.21
CA TRP A 146 -3.02 8.94 15.29
C TRP A 146 -2.50 9.41 13.94
N LEU A 147 -3.18 10.43 13.41
CA LEU A 147 -2.87 11.05 12.13
C LEU A 147 -2.26 12.43 12.40
N THR A 148 -1.15 12.73 11.75
CA THR A 148 -0.49 14.03 11.81
C THR A 148 -0.54 14.72 10.46
N HIS A 149 -0.90 15.99 10.46
CA HIS A 149 -1.08 16.82 9.27
C HIS A 149 -0.77 18.29 9.59
N TRP A 150 -0.83 19.17 8.58
CA TRP A 150 -0.48 20.59 8.75
C TRP A 150 -1.32 21.37 9.80
N LYS A 151 -2.55 20.92 10.12
CA LYS A 151 -3.39 21.55 11.16
C LYS A 151 -3.09 21.06 12.58
N GLY A 152 -2.23 20.06 12.76
CA GLY A 152 -2.02 19.39 14.05
C GLY A 152 -2.14 17.87 13.95
N ARG A 153 -2.62 17.25 15.03
CA ARG A 153 -2.73 15.81 15.20
C ARG A 153 -4.16 15.46 15.60
N ASP A 154 -4.72 14.45 14.94
CA ASP A 154 -6.09 13.96 15.17
C ASP A 154 -6.10 12.44 15.37
N PHE A 155 -7.02 11.96 16.22
CA PHE A 155 -7.23 10.53 16.44
C PHE A 155 -8.38 10.01 15.59
N LEU A 156 -8.11 9.02 14.75
CA LEU A 156 -9.10 8.37 13.90
C LEU A 156 -9.47 6.99 14.47
N THR A 157 -10.72 6.84 14.91
CA THR A 157 -11.26 5.56 15.36
C THR A 157 -11.67 4.66 14.19
N VAL A 158 -11.65 3.35 14.41
CA VAL A 158 -12.08 2.38 13.40
C VAL A 158 -13.54 2.61 13.00
N GLY A 159 -13.82 2.60 11.69
CA GLY A 159 -15.13 2.88 11.10
C GLY A 159 -15.48 4.36 10.97
N LYS A 160 -14.57 5.28 11.32
CA LYS A 160 -14.74 6.72 11.08
C LYS A 160 -13.97 7.17 9.85
N ILE A 161 -14.44 8.29 9.29
CA ILE A 161 -13.83 8.96 8.15
C ILE A 161 -13.28 10.30 8.63
N PHE A 162 -12.01 10.53 8.34
CA PHE A 162 -11.36 11.82 8.51
C PHE A 162 -11.25 12.51 7.15
N VAL A 163 -11.53 13.82 7.10
CA VAL A 163 -11.46 14.60 5.86
C VAL A 163 -10.66 15.87 6.11
N LEU A 164 -9.52 15.98 5.44
CA LEU A 164 -8.68 17.17 5.46
C LEU A 164 -8.94 18.01 4.21
N ARG A 165 -9.54 19.17 4.43
CA ARG A 165 -9.63 20.21 3.41
C ARG A 165 -8.41 21.09 3.50
N THR A 166 -7.60 21.10 2.44
CA THR A 166 -6.46 22.00 2.37
C THR A 166 -6.74 23.09 1.34
N PRO A 167 -6.78 24.37 1.76
CA PRO A 167 -6.96 25.46 0.82
C PRO A 167 -5.77 25.50 -0.13
N VAL A 168 -6.03 25.68 -1.42
CA VAL A 168 -4.94 25.96 -2.35
C VAL A 168 -4.38 27.34 -2.03
N ARG A 169 -3.11 27.40 -1.66
CA ARG A 169 -2.41 28.67 -1.45
C ARG A 169 -2.38 29.41 -2.78
N ARG A 170 -3.28 30.39 -2.96
CA ARG A 170 -3.22 31.31 -4.10
C ARG A 170 -1.85 31.97 -4.05
N ALA A 171 -1.04 31.75 -5.08
CA ALA A 171 0.22 32.47 -5.21
C ALA A 171 -0.13 33.95 -5.28
N SER A 172 0.22 34.71 -4.23
CA SER A 172 0.10 36.16 -4.26
C SER A 172 1.06 36.66 -5.33
N THR A 173 0.52 37.10 -6.46
CA THR A 173 1.28 37.78 -7.51
C THR A 173 1.95 39.00 -6.88
N PRO A 174 3.28 39.17 -7.03
CA PRO A 174 4.01 40.32 -6.49
C PRO A 174 3.60 41.64 -7.16
#